data_AF-A0A1J4T0A4-F1
#
_entry.id   AF-A0A1J4T0A4-F1
#
_cell.length_a   1.000
_cell.length_b   1.000
_cell.length_c   1.000
_cell.angle_alpha   90.00
_cell.angle_beta   90.00
_cell.angle_gamma   90.00
#
_symmetry.space_group_name_H-M   'P 1'
#
loop_
_entity.id
_entity.type
_entity.pdbx_description
1 polymer ?
#
loop_
_entity_poly.entity_id
_entity_poly.type
_entity_poly.pdbx_seq_one_letter_code
_entity_poly.pdbx_strand_id
1 'polypeptide(L)'
;MSRLRGYLLAFSCSIVGALLLGLSSVWLNIERMDLAYDLNKLEKELGARTSLASKLELERNNLISPYRLKRLASVYGLVPVGPGQMRLMTGQDDKPKGK
;
A
#
# COMPACT_ATOMS: atom_id res chain seq x y z
N MET A 1 39.07 -57.80 0.46
CA MET A 1 39.01 -56.82 1.57
C MET A 1 38.95 -55.35 1.11
N SER A 2 39.67 -54.92 0.06
CA SER A 2 39.67 -53.52 -0.42
C SER A 2 38.35 -53.01 -1.00
N ARG A 3 37.63 -53.84 -1.78
CA ARG A 3 36.34 -53.47 -2.38
C ARG A 3 35.25 -53.20 -1.33
N LEU A 4 35.22 -53.99 -0.25
CA LEU A 4 34.26 -53.84 0.84
C LEU A 4 34.47 -52.51 1.59
N ARG A 5 35.73 -52.14 1.84
CA ARG A 5 36.10 -50.83 2.42
C ARG A 5 35.64 -49.66 1.53
N GLY A 6 35.78 -49.79 0.22
CA GLY A 6 35.29 -48.78 -0.74
C GLY A 6 33.77 -48.59 -0.68
N TYR A 7 33.01 -49.69 -0.65
CA TYR A 7 31.55 -49.62 -0.51
C TYR A 7 31.10 -49.02 0.83
N LEU A 8 31.76 -49.38 1.93
CA LEU A 8 31.47 -48.80 3.25
C LEU A 8 31.75 -47.29 3.28
N LEU A 9 32.84 -46.84 2.66
CA LEU A 9 33.15 -45.42 2.51
C LEU A 9 32.09 -44.69 1.69
N ALA A 10 31.70 -45.23 0.54
CA ALA A 10 30.65 -44.66 -0.30
C ALA A 10 29.31 -44.57 0.44
N PHE A 11 28.94 -45.61 1.20
CA PHE A 11 27.72 -45.63 1.99
C PHE A 11 27.75 -44.59 3.11
N SER A 12 28.87 -44.46 3.83
CA SER A 12 29.03 -43.41 4.84
C SER A 12 28.96 -42.01 4.25
N CYS A 13 29.54 -41.78 3.07
CA CYS A 13 29.50 -40.50 2.38
C CYS A 13 28.06 -40.16 1.94
N SER A 14 27.32 -41.14 1.44
CA SER A 14 25.91 -40.97 1.07
C SER A 14 25.04 -40.62 2.28
N ILE A 15 25.25 -41.26 3.42
CA ILE A 15 24.54 -40.93 4.68
C ILE A 15 24.84 -39.50 5.10
N VAL A 16 26.11 -39.11 5.13
CA VAL A 16 26.52 -37.75 5.50
C VAL A 16 25.92 -36.73 4.55
N GLY A 17 25.95 -36.99 3.23
CA GLY A 17 25.32 -36.13 2.23
C GLY A 17 23.81 -35.99 2.44
N ALA A 18 23.10 -37.08 2.71
CA ALA A 18 21.67 -37.05 2.99
C ALA A 18 21.34 -36.24 4.25
N LEU A 19 22.15 -36.37 5.31
CA LEU A 19 21.99 -35.60 6.54
C LEU A 19 22.20 -34.10 6.31
N LEU A 20 23.24 -33.72 5.55
CA LEU A 20 23.50 -32.32 5.22
C LEU A 20 22.38 -31.71 4.36
N LEU A 21 21.87 -32.46 3.39
CA LEU A 21 20.74 -32.02 2.58
C LEU A 21 19.46 -31.87 3.43
N GLY A 22 19.20 -32.81 4.34
CA GLY A 22 18.08 -32.71 5.27
C GLY A 22 18.19 -31.47 6.16
N LEU A 23 19.37 -31.21 6.73
CA LEU A 23 19.61 -30.04 7.58
C LEU A 23 19.47 -28.73 6.79
N SER A 24 20.06 -28.65 5.60
CA SER A 24 19.95 -27.49 4.70
C SER A 24 18.50 -27.24 4.28
N SER A 25 17.74 -28.30 4.02
CA SER A 25 16.32 -28.20 3.65
C SER A 25 15.50 -27.54 4.76
N VAL A 26 15.75 -27.87 6.03
CA VAL A 26 15.08 -27.23 7.16
C VAL A 26 15.44 -25.75 7.24
N TRP A 27 16.70 -25.38 7.05
CA TRP A 27 17.12 -23.98 7.07
C TRP A 27 16.45 -23.15 5.97
N LEU A 28 16.49 -23.66 4.73
CA LEU A 28 15.80 -23.06 3.58
C LEU A 28 14.30 -22.95 3.80
N ASN A 29 13.70 -23.92 4.51
CA ASN A 29 12.28 -23.89 4.83
C ASN A 29 11.94 -22.75 5.78
N ILE A 30 12.74 -22.53 6.82
CA ILE A 30 12.56 -21.43 7.78
C ILE A 30 12.70 -20.08 7.06
N GLU A 31 13.75 -19.90 6.26
CA GLU A 31 13.99 -18.66 5.52
C GLU A 31 12.87 -18.38 4.51
N ARG A 32 12.40 -19.42 3.81
CA ARG A 32 11.25 -19.30 2.90
C ARG A 32 9.96 -18.93 3.64
N MET A 33 9.75 -19.49 4.83
CA MET A 33 8.59 -19.19 5.66
C MET A 33 8.63 -17.73 6.11
N ASP A 34 9.79 -17.24 6.57
CA ASP A 34 9.99 -15.87 7.01
C ASP A 34 9.70 -14.87 5.89
N LEU A 35 10.24 -15.12 4.69
CA LEU A 35 9.95 -14.30 3.51
C LEU A 35 8.46 -14.28 3.16
N ALA A 36 7.76 -15.42 3.28
CA ALA A 36 6.32 -15.48 3.04
C ALA A 36 5.53 -14.68 4.09
N TYR A 37 5.97 -14.68 5.36
CA TYR A 37 5.36 -13.86 6.39
C TYR A 37 5.55 -12.37 6.12
N ASP A 38 6.77 -11.95 5.76
CA ASP A 38 7.06 -10.55 5.44
C ASP A 38 6.28 -10.07 4.22
N LEU A 39 6.19 -10.90 3.17
CA LEU A 39 5.40 -10.57 1.98
C LEU A 39 3.92 -10.40 2.32
N ASN A 40 3.34 -11.31 3.11
CA ASN A 40 1.96 -11.18 3.58
C ASN A 40 1.74 -9.92 4.44
N LYS A 41 2.72 -9.53 5.25
CA LYS A 41 2.65 -8.34 6.08
C LYS A 41 2.67 -7.07 5.20
N LEU A 42 3.57 -7.02 4.23
CA LEU A 42 3.65 -5.92 3.26
C LEU A 42 2.37 -5.82 2.42
N GLU A 43 1.82 -6.94 1.97
CA GLU A 43 0.56 -6.96 1.22
C GLU A 43 -0.61 -6.41 2.04
N LYS A 44 -0.71 -6.78 3.32
CA LYS A 44 -1.72 -6.20 4.22
C LYS A 44 -1.53 -4.71 4.43
N GLU A 45 -0.29 -4.24 4.60
CA GLU A 45 -0.01 -2.83 4.76
C GLU A 45 -0.34 -2.04 3.48
N LEU A 46 0.01 -2.57 2.31
CA LEU A 46 -0.38 -2.00 1.03
C LEU A 46 -1.90 -1.96 0.88
N GLY A 47 -2.60 -3.02 1.23
CA GLY A 47 -4.07 -3.07 1.22
C GLY A 47 -4.71 -2.03 2.15
N ALA A 48 -4.15 -1.83 3.34
CA ALA A 48 -4.62 -0.80 4.26
C ALA A 48 -4.42 0.61 3.67
N ARG A 49 -3.24 0.90 3.13
CA ARG A 49 -2.92 2.19 2.50
C ARG A 49 -3.78 2.46 1.27
N THR A 50 -4.01 1.47 0.41
CA THR A 50 -4.86 1.62 -0.79
C THR A 50 -6.33 1.82 -0.42
N SER A 51 -6.81 1.18 0.64
CA SER A 51 -8.18 1.40 1.16
C SER A 51 -8.39 2.81 1.70
N LEU A 52 -7.36 3.37 2.35
CA LEU A 52 -7.41 4.75 2.84
C LEU A 52 -7.36 5.75 1.68
N ALA A 53 -6.50 5.49 0.69
CA ALA A 53 -6.43 6.31 -0.52
C ALA A 53 -7.76 6.32 -1.28
N SER A 54 -8.38 5.17 -1.49
CA SER A 54 -9.68 5.09 -2.18
C SER A 54 -10.80 5.79 -1.41
N LYS A 55 -10.79 5.69 -0.07
CA LYS A 55 -11.73 6.45 0.77
C LYS A 55 -11.54 7.95 0.63
N LEU A 56 -10.29 8.43 0.65
CA LEU A 56 -9.98 9.85 0.46
C LEU A 56 -10.36 10.34 -0.94
N GLU A 57 -10.18 9.53 -1.98
CA GLU A 57 -10.63 9.86 -3.33
C GLU A 57 -12.15 9.98 -3.41
N LEU A 58 -12.89 9.08 -2.76
CA LEU A 58 -14.35 9.16 -2.69
C LEU A 58 -14.81 10.41 -1.94
N GLU A 59 -14.19 10.74 -0.81
CA GLU A 59 -14.50 11.96 -0.06
C GLU A 59 -14.18 13.21 -0.90
N ARG A 60 -13.00 13.27 -1.54
CA ARG A 60 -12.64 14.34 -2.47
C ARG A 60 -13.69 14.52 -3.56
N ASN A 61 -14.10 13.43 -4.21
CA ASN A 61 -15.10 13.47 -5.28
C ASN A 61 -16.47 13.91 -4.76
N ASN A 62 -16.84 13.53 -3.54
CA ASN A 62 -18.07 13.99 -2.89
C ASN A 62 -18.02 15.50 -2.57
N LEU A 63 -16.89 16.01 -2.07
CA LEU A 63 -16.70 17.45 -1.84
C LEU A 63 -16.77 18.26 -3.14
N ILE A 64 -16.23 17.73 -4.24
CA ILE A 64 -16.25 18.36 -5.56
C ILE A 64 -17.58 18.10 -6.29
N SER A 65 -18.53 17.38 -5.68
CA SER A 65 -19.79 17.08 -6.36
C SER A 65 -20.59 18.36 -6.64
N PRO A 66 -21.15 18.53 -7.85
CA PRO A 66 -21.89 19.74 -8.24
C PRO A 66 -23.05 20.07 -7.30
N TYR A 67 -23.69 19.04 -6.72
CA TYR A 67 -24.76 19.21 -5.74
C TYR A 67 -24.27 19.83 -4.44
N ARG A 68 -23.15 19.35 -3.88
CA ARG A 68 -22.56 19.91 -2.65
C ARG A 68 -22.03 21.32 -2.89
N LEU A 69 -21.39 21.55 -4.03
CA LEU A 69 -20.96 22.89 -4.46
C LEU A 69 -22.13 23.86 -4.59
N LYS A 70 -23.25 23.45 -5.22
CA LYS A 70 -24.47 24.27 -5.31
C LYS A 70 -25.06 24.57 -3.94
N ARG A 71 -25.12 23.57 -3.05
CA ARG A 71 -25.60 23.76 -1.67
C ARG A 71 -24.71 24.72 -0.88
N LEU A 72 -23.39 24.59 -0.99
CA LEU A 72 -22.43 25.49 -0.35
C LEU A 72 -22.56 26.92 -0.93
N ALA A 73 -22.67 27.03 -2.25
CA ALA A 73 -22.89 28.29 -2.94
C ALA A 73 -24.17 28.98 -2.43
N SER A 74 -25.27 28.26 -2.26
CA SER A 74 -26.50 28.81 -1.67
C SER A 74 -26.31 29.31 -0.23
N VAL A 75 -25.54 28.61 0.60
CA VAL A 75 -25.24 29.05 1.98
C VAL A 75 -24.41 30.34 2.01
N TYR A 76 -23.45 30.48 1.09
CA TYR A 76 -22.62 31.68 0.97
C TYR A 76 -23.25 32.77 0.08
N GLY A 77 -24.53 32.63 -0.32
CA GLY A 77 -25.23 33.60 -1.17
C GLY A 77 -24.70 33.69 -2.61
N LEU A 78 -23.93 32.70 -3.06
CA LEU A 78 -23.35 32.64 -4.40
C LEU A 78 -24.37 32.03 -5.38
N VAL A 79 -24.78 32.82 -6.37
CA VAL A 79 -25.73 32.42 -7.42
C VAL A 79 -24.98 32.21 -8.75
N PRO A 80 -25.37 31.22 -9.59
CA PRO A 80 -24.86 31.10 -10.96
C PRO A 80 -25.09 32.39 -11.75
N VAL A 81 -24.09 32.77 -12.54
CA VAL A 81 -24.11 34.01 -13.34
C VAL A 81 -24.91 33.73 -14.62
N GLY A 82 -25.84 34.62 -14.98
CA GLY A 82 -26.70 34.45 -16.16
C GLY A 82 -25.93 34.58 -17.49
N PRO A 83 -26.48 34.09 -18.61
CA PRO A 83 -25.85 34.21 -19.93
C PRO A 83 -25.61 35.69 -20.27
N GLY A 84 -24.35 36.05 -20.55
CA GLY A 84 -23.93 37.44 -20.85
C GLY A 84 -23.45 38.27 -19.66
N GLN A 85 -23.50 37.73 -18.43
CA GLN A 85 -22.97 38.39 -17.24
C GLN A 85 -21.58 37.82 -16.87
N MET A 86 -20.65 38.70 -16.47
CA MET A 86 -19.34 38.31 -15.93
C MET A 86 -19.24 38.72 -14.46
N ARG A 87 -18.75 37.83 -13.58
CA ARG A 87 -18.41 38.20 -12.20
C ARG A 87 -17.10 38.98 -12.21
N LEU A 88 -17.15 40.24 -11.78
CA LEU A 88 -15.96 41.02 -11.50
C LEU A 88 -15.49 40.68 -10.07
N MET A 89 -14.35 39.99 -9.95
CA MET A 89 -13.71 39.77 -8.65
C MET A 89 -13.05 41.07 -8.21
N THR A 90 -13.76 41.88 -7.43
CA THR A 90 -13.17 43.03 -6.72
C THR A 90 -12.90 42.60 -5.27
N GLY A 91 -11.60 42.46 -4.96
CA GLY A 91 -11.01 42.22 -3.64
C GLY A 91 -10.79 40.73 -3.29
N GLN A 92 -9.63 40.22 -2.85
CA GLN A 92 -8.48 40.84 -2.18
C GLN A 92 -8.89 42.06 -1.35
N ASP A 93 -9.59 41.82 -0.24
CA ASP A 93 -9.33 42.44 1.07
C ASP A 93 -10.58 42.43 1.94
N ASP A 94 -10.48 41.77 3.10
CA ASP A 94 -11.09 42.30 4.32
C ASP A 94 -10.14 42.00 5.50
N LYS A 95 -9.02 42.74 5.54
CA LYS A 95 -8.31 42.97 6.80
C LYS A 95 -9.05 44.10 7.54
N PRO A 96 -9.45 43.90 8.80
CA PRO A 96 -10.14 44.93 9.55
C PRO A 96 -9.18 46.10 9.82
N LYS A 97 -9.56 47.31 9.38
CA LYS A 97 -8.88 48.54 9.78
C LYS A 97 -9.27 48.90 11.21
N GLY A 98 -8.39 48.59 12.16
CA GLY A 98 -8.44 49.13 13.51
C GLY A 98 -8.05 50.61 13.50
N LYS A 99 -8.91 51.45 14.09
CA LYS A 99 -8.57 52.79 14.58
C LYS A 99 -7.93 52.67 15.95
#